data_AF-A0A7W4HM95-F1
#
_entry.id   AF-A0A7W4HM95-F1
#
_cell.length_a   1.000
_cell.length_b   1.000
_cell.length_c   1.000
_cell.angle_alpha   90.00
_cell.angle_beta   90.00
_cell.angle_gamma   90.00
#
_symmetry.space_group_name_H-M   'P 1'
#
loop_
_entity.id
_entity.type
_entity.pdbx_description
1 polymer ?
#
loop_
_entity_poly.entity_id
_entity_poly.type
_entity_poly.pdbx_seq_one_letter_code
_entity_poly.pdbx_strand_id
1 'polypeptide(L)'
;MMELSRKQLVTLAVICGGFIILLIILAILNAHQHITVSYDTSKYTSVTLYKGTDSKDEKTIAPTRTVAQQSVESGKDYFLPKGSYYLIAKSDNNTVSTRRQGVVLDSEKKSISLPYDYTQAYLKQLTNKEQSAIDQAITQSNSTITSLYTIKSHAVLEKGDWAVAALAFKGNGTDLNRDTLKVVLQKQDTKWHIACSLKISISKYECNNAPQSVLDAANMIDITTQQPLMPNYTLDQPRQRGGSADV
;
A
#
# COMPACT_ATOMS: atom_id res chain seq x y z
N MET A 1 57.95 6.00 -49.38
CA MET A 1 57.69 5.33 -48.08
C MET A 1 57.96 6.39 -47.01
N MET A 2 56.93 6.94 -46.39
CA MET A 2 57.08 8.06 -45.46
C MET A 2 57.39 7.50 -44.07
N GLU A 3 58.64 7.58 -43.63
CA GLU A 3 59.03 7.19 -42.26
C GLU A 3 58.49 8.23 -41.28
N LEU A 4 57.58 7.82 -40.38
CA LEU A 4 57.13 8.69 -39.30
C LEU A 4 58.27 8.93 -38.32
N SER A 5 58.52 10.20 -37.99
CA SER A 5 59.49 10.56 -36.96
C SER A 5 59.05 10.03 -35.58
N ARG A 6 60.00 9.76 -34.68
CA ARG A 6 59.72 9.38 -33.28
C ARG A 6 58.70 10.29 -32.60
N LYS A 7 58.72 11.60 -32.90
CA LYS A 7 57.75 12.56 -32.36
C LYS A 7 56.34 12.30 -32.88
N GLN A 8 56.18 12.02 -34.17
CA GLN A 8 54.88 11.68 -34.76
C GLN A 8 54.34 10.33 -34.24
N LEU A 9 55.21 9.34 -34.01
CA LEU A 9 54.82 8.07 -33.37
C LEU A 9 54.32 8.26 -31.93
N VAL A 10 55.01 9.08 -31.14
CA VAL A 10 54.59 9.40 -29.76
C VAL A 10 53.25 10.15 -29.77
N THR A 11 53.10 11.15 -30.63
CA THR A 11 51.83 11.91 -30.75
C THR A 11 50.67 11.01 -31.18
N LEU A 12 50.89 10.10 -32.13
CA LEU A 12 49.86 9.16 -32.59
C LEU A 12 49.47 8.17 -31.47
N ALA A 13 50.43 7.67 -30.70
CA ALA A 13 50.17 6.79 -29.57
C ALA A 13 49.33 7.49 -28.48
N VAL A 14 49.60 8.77 -28.20
CA VAL A 14 48.83 9.57 -27.24
C VAL A 14 47.39 9.80 -27.72
N ILE A 15 47.19 10.12 -29.00
CA ILE A 15 45.86 10.31 -29.59
C ILE A 15 45.06 9.00 -29.56
N CYS A 16 45.65 7.88 -29.99
CA CYS A 16 45.02 6.57 -29.95
C CYS A 16 44.68 6.15 -28.51
N GLY A 17 45.59 6.39 -27.56
CA GLY A 17 45.34 6.14 -26.13
C GLY A 17 44.17 6.94 -25.59
N GLY A 18 44.11 8.24 -25.89
CA GLY A 18 42.98 9.10 -25.50
C GLY A 18 41.65 8.65 -26.10
N PHE A 19 41.64 8.23 -27.38
CA PHE A 19 40.44 7.74 -28.04
C PHE A 19 39.91 6.44 -27.43
N ILE A 20 40.78 5.50 -27.08
CA ILE A 20 40.39 4.25 -26.41
C ILE A 20 39.74 4.55 -25.05
N ILE A 21 40.33 5.45 -24.26
CA ILE A 21 39.76 5.85 -22.96
C ILE A 21 38.36 6.45 -23.15
N LEU A 22 38.19 7.32 -24.15
CA LEU A 22 36.89 7.91 -24.46
C LEU A 22 35.84 6.85 -24.82
N LEU A 23 36.19 5.87 -25.65
CA LEU A 23 35.30 4.76 -26.01
C LEU A 23 34.91 3.91 -24.80
N ILE A 24 35.84 3.65 -23.88
CA ILE A 24 35.55 2.93 -22.64
C ILE A 24 34.55 3.71 -21.78
N ILE A 25 34.74 5.02 -21.63
CA ILE A 25 33.82 5.88 -20.88
C ILE A 25 32.43 5.85 -21.51
N LEU A 26 32.32 5.99 -22.84
CA LEU A 26 31.05 5.91 -23.56
C LEU A 26 30.38 4.54 -23.41
N ALA A 27 31.16 3.45 -23.45
CA ALA A 27 30.63 2.11 -23.26
C ALA A 27 30.05 1.93 -21.83
N ILE A 28 30.74 2.43 -20.81
CA ILE A 28 30.26 2.39 -19.41
C ILE A 28 28.96 3.20 -19.27
N LEU A 29 28.93 4.43 -19.78
CA LEU A 29 27.75 5.30 -19.73
C LEU A 29 26.56 4.67 -20.46
N ASN A 30 26.78 4.00 -21.59
CA ASN A 30 25.72 3.34 -22.33
C ASN A 30 25.22 2.05 -21.66
N ALA A 31 26.07 1.36 -20.91
CA ALA A 31 25.75 0.11 -20.24
C ALA A 31 25.11 0.30 -18.85
N HIS A 32 25.09 1.52 -18.32
CA HIS A 32 24.59 1.83 -16.98
C HIS A 32 23.49 2.88 -17.03
N GLN A 33 22.80 3.03 -15.91
CA GLN A 33 21.68 3.94 -15.75
C GLN A 33 21.58 4.38 -14.30
N HIS A 34 21.16 5.63 -14.11
CA HIS A 34 20.89 6.17 -12.80
C HIS A 34 19.51 5.75 -12.31
N ILE A 35 19.45 5.31 -11.06
CA ILE A 35 18.21 5.02 -10.33
C ILE A 35 18.19 5.77 -9.00
N THR A 36 17.06 6.41 -8.71
CA THR A 36 16.77 6.99 -7.40
C THR A 36 15.57 6.28 -6.81
N VAL A 37 15.66 5.85 -5.54
CA VAL A 37 14.55 5.23 -4.82
C VAL A 37 14.17 6.12 -3.65
N SER A 38 12.92 6.54 -3.57
CA SER A 38 12.37 7.39 -2.53
C SER A 38 11.37 6.62 -1.69
N TYR A 39 11.49 6.71 -0.37
CA TYR A 39 10.61 6.05 0.59
C TYR A 39 10.62 6.78 1.94
N ASP A 40 9.59 6.53 2.75
CA ASP A 40 9.50 7.08 4.10
C ASP A 40 10.44 6.31 5.06
N THR A 41 11.52 6.97 5.48
CA THR A 41 12.55 6.41 6.35
C THR A 41 12.05 6.17 7.78
N SER A 42 10.90 6.74 8.17
CA SER A 42 10.25 6.41 9.45
C SER A 42 9.46 5.10 9.40
N LYS A 43 9.19 4.57 8.19
CA LYS A 43 8.36 3.37 7.97
C LYS A 43 9.17 2.16 7.54
N TYR A 44 10.11 2.36 6.62
CA TYR A 44 11.01 1.31 6.18
C TYR A 44 12.35 1.44 6.85
N THR A 45 12.78 0.36 7.49
CA THR A 45 14.04 0.28 8.22
C THR A 45 15.16 -0.30 7.36
N SER A 46 14.80 -1.04 6.32
CA SER A 46 15.74 -1.47 5.28
C SER A 46 15.09 -1.53 3.92
N VAL A 47 15.84 -1.08 2.91
CA VAL A 47 15.52 -1.25 1.49
C VAL A 47 16.76 -1.83 0.81
N THR A 48 16.61 -3.00 0.19
CA THR A 48 17.71 -3.71 -0.49
C THR A 48 17.33 -3.94 -1.94
N LEU A 49 18.31 -3.78 -2.84
CA LEU A 49 18.14 -4.03 -4.26
C LEU A 49 18.90 -5.29 -4.66
N TYR A 50 18.16 -6.27 -5.18
CA TYR A 50 18.69 -7.51 -5.72
C TYR A 50 18.75 -7.45 -7.24
N LYS A 51 19.63 -8.24 -7.84
CA LYS A 51 19.48 -8.60 -9.25
C LYS A 51 18.19 -9.40 -9.42
N GLY A 52 17.44 -9.11 -10.48
CA GLY A 52 16.21 -9.80 -10.82
C GLY A 52 16.43 -10.89 -11.88
N THR A 53 15.44 -11.75 -12.08
CA THR A 53 15.35 -12.59 -13.27
C THR A 53 15.23 -11.71 -14.53
N ASP A 54 15.85 -12.12 -15.63
CA ASP A 54 15.82 -11.36 -16.87
C ASP A 54 14.40 -11.25 -17.43
N SER A 55 13.84 -10.04 -17.40
CA SER A 55 12.54 -9.74 -18.00
C SER A 55 12.42 -8.26 -18.32
N LYS A 56 11.62 -7.94 -19.34
CA LYS A 56 11.22 -6.57 -19.64
C LYS A 56 9.93 -6.15 -18.92
N ASP A 57 9.21 -7.11 -18.33
CA ASP A 57 8.00 -6.85 -17.53
C ASP A 57 8.33 -6.93 -16.04
N GLU A 58 8.27 -5.77 -15.37
CA GLU A 58 8.53 -5.63 -13.94
C GLU A 58 7.71 -6.57 -13.06
N LYS A 59 6.50 -6.95 -13.48
CA LYS A 59 5.62 -7.84 -12.71
C LYS A 59 6.13 -9.28 -12.65
N THR A 60 6.95 -9.67 -13.62
CA THR A 60 7.46 -11.04 -13.77
C THR A 60 8.86 -11.21 -13.16
N ILE A 61 9.51 -10.11 -12.78
CA ILE A 61 10.85 -10.16 -12.20
C ILE A 61 10.77 -10.76 -10.79
N ALA A 62 11.57 -11.79 -10.53
CA ALA A 62 11.77 -12.36 -9.21
C ALA A 62 13.18 -12.03 -8.69
N PRO A 63 13.40 -11.94 -7.36
CA PRO A 63 14.72 -11.69 -6.81
C PRO A 63 15.63 -12.89 -7.02
N THR A 64 16.87 -12.62 -7.42
CA THR A 64 17.96 -13.59 -7.36
C THR A 64 18.65 -13.51 -5.99
N ARG A 65 19.55 -14.47 -5.71
CA ARG A 65 20.38 -14.44 -4.48
C ARG A 65 21.48 -13.37 -4.54
N THR A 66 21.66 -12.71 -5.67
CA THR A 66 22.72 -11.72 -5.87
C THR A 66 22.20 -10.34 -5.50
N VAL A 67 22.83 -9.76 -4.48
CA VAL A 67 22.57 -8.38 -4.06
C VAL A 67 23.28 -7.43 -5.01
N ALA A 68 22.56 -6.48 -5.61
CA ALA A 68 23.14 -5.42 -6.40
C ALA A 68 23.54 -4.22 -5.53
N GLN A 69 22.73 -3.92 -4.50
CA GLN A 69 23.00 -2.89 -3.51
C GLN A 69 22.44 -3.35 -2.15
N GLN A 70 23.32 -3.46 -1.15
CA GLN A 70 22.97 -4.01 0.17
C GLN A 70 22.00 -3.11 0.96
N SER A 71 22.23 -1.80 0.92
CA SER A 71 21.35 -0.78 1.49
C SER A 71 21.15 0.34 0.49
N VAL A 72 19.88 0.59 0.17
CA VAL A 72 19.42 1.70 -0.66
C VAL A 72 18.93 2.79 0.28
N GLU A 73 19.58 3.95 0.22
CA GLU A 73 19.21 5.15 0.98
C GLU A 73 18.16 5.94 0.20
N SER A 74 17.15 6.44 0.93
CA SER A 74 16.06 7.22 0.33
C SER A 74 16.59 8.48 -0.35
N GLY A 75 16.18 8.70 -1.60
CA GLY A 75 16.54 9.88 -2.40
C GLY A 75 17.95 9.88 -2.96
N LYS A 76 18.79 8.88 -2.63
CA LYS A 76 20.13 8.75 -3.18
C LYS A 76 20.11 8.20 -4.59
N ASP A 77 21.00 8.73 -5.42
CA ASP A 77 21.16 8.34 -6.81
C ASP A 77 22.23 7.24 -6.94
N TYR A 78 21.87 6.14 -7.60
CA TYR A 78 22.73 4.98 -7.79
C TYR A 78 22.96 4.74 -9.27
N PHE A 79 24.22 4.56 -9.66
CA PHE A 79 24.60 4.26 -11.04
C PHE A 79 24.83 2.75 -11.20
N LEU A 80 23.88 2.06 -11.84
CA LEU A 80 23.87 0.61 -11.93
C LEU A 80 23.85 0.14 -13.38
N PRO A 81 24.39 -1.06 -13.68
CA PRO A 81 24.25 -1.64 -15.01
C PRO A 81 22.79 -1.72 -15.43
N LYS A 82 22.51 -1.55 -16.71
CA LYS A 82 21.19 -1.84 -17.27
C LYS A 82 20.82 -3.31 -17.03
N GLY A 83 19.53 -3.60 -16.88
CA GLY A 83 19.00 -4.93 -16.62
C GLY A 83 17.84 -4.96 -15.64
N SER A 84 17.53 -6.16 -15.17
CA SER A 84 16.39 -6.46 -14.30
C SER A 84 16.82 -6.51 -12.83
N TYR A 85 16.04 -5.88 -11.97
CA TYR A 85 16.30 -5.75 -10.54
C TYR A 85 15.03 -6.00 -9.73
N TYR A 86 15.21 -6.26 -8.43
CA TYR A 86 14.11 -6.50 -7.51
C TYR A 86 14.35 -5.79 -6.18
N LEU A 87 13.46 -4.88 -5.82
CA LEU A 87 13.47 -4.14 -4.55
C LEU A 87 12.73 -4.94 -3.49
N ILE A 88 13.31 -5.00 -2.29
CA ILE A 88 12.64 -5.48 -1.08
C ILE A 88 12.78 -4.42 0.01
N ALA A 89 11.65 -3.86 0.45
CA ALA A 89 11.60 -2.91 1.56
C ALA A 89 10.89 -3.55 2.76
N LYS A 90 11.55 -3.50 3.92
CA LYS A 90 11.07 -4.09 5.18
C LYS A 90 10.92 -3.03 6.25
N SER A 91 9.95 -3.24 7.13
CA SER A 91 9.76 -2.46 8.34
C SER A 91 10.13 -3.30 9.56
N ASP A 92 10.46 -2.62 10.65
CA ASP A 92 10.64 -3.28 11.94
C ASP A 92 9.29 -3.63 12.55
N ASN A 93 9.29 -4.69 13.36
CA ASN A 93 8.14 -5.13 14.16
C ASN A 93 6.86 -5.39 13.36
N ASN A 94 6.96 -5.63 12.05
CA ASN A 94 5.82 -5.92 11.18
C ASN A 94 4.75 -4.80 11.19
N THR A 95 5.17 -3.55 11.37
CA THR A 95 4.27 -2.37 11.39
C THR A 95 3.69 -2.11 10.00
N VAL A 96 4.56 -2.13 8.99
CA VAL A 96 4.25 -1.92 7.57
C VAL A 96 4.52 -3.20 6.80
N SER A 97 3.66 -3.50 5.84
CA SER A 97 3.79 -4.67 4.97
C SER A 97 5.10 -4.63 4.18
N THR A 98 5.77 -5.79 4.06
CA THR A 98 6.98 -5.89 3.22
C THR A 98 6.63 -5.59 1.77
N ARG A 99 7.25 -4.55 1.21
CA ARG A 99 7.04 -4.18 -0.19
C ARG A 99 8.06 -4.89 -1.06
N ARG A 100 7.59 -5.39 -2.20
CA ARG A 100 8.41 -6.02 -3.21
C ARG A 100 8.05 -5.48 -4.58
N GLN A 101 9.04 -5.17 -5.40
CA GLN A 101 8.82 -4.56 -6.70
C GLN A 101 9.95 -4.91 -7.67
N GLY A 102 9.60 -5.44 -8.84
CA GLY A 102 10.53 -5.56 -9.95
C GLY A 102 10.84 -4.20 -10.57
N VAL A 103 12.04 -4.05 -11.12
CA VAL A 103 12.54 -2.81 -11.69
C VAL A 103 13.35 -3.13 -12.94
N VAL A 104 13.02 -2.51 -14.06
CA VAL A 104 13.83 -2.58 -15.28
C VAL A 104 14.62 -1.28 -15.48
N LEU A 105 15.92 -1.41 -15.74
CA LEU A 105 16.81 -0.34 -16.17
C LEU A 105 17.21 -0.58 -17.64
N ASP A 106 16.62 0.15 -18.60
CA ASP A 106 16.87 -0.03 -20.05
C ASP A 106 17.46 1.19 -20.77
N SER A 107 17.06 2.41 -20.45
CA SER A 107 17.36 3.58 -21.30
C SER A 107 17.41 4.92 -20.56
N GLU A 108 16.39 5.28 -19.79
CA GLU A 108 16.28 6.62 -19.17
C GLU A 108 16.47 6.60 -17.66
N LYS A 109 16.96 7.70 -17.05
CA LYS A 109 17.06 7.80 -15.57
C LYS A 109 15.73 7.41 -14.92
N LYS A 110 15.78 6.53 -13.91
CA LYS A 110 14.59 5.99 -13.26
C LYS A 110 14.43 6.54 -11.84
N SER A 111 13.23 6.98 -11.51
CA SER A 111 12.86 7.36 -10.14
C SER A 111 11.71 6.48 -9.67
N ILE A 112 11.87 5.89 -8.48
CA ILE A 112 10.88 4.96 -7.90
C ILE A 112 10.46 5.51 -6.56
N SER A 113 9.16 5.64 -6.35
CA SER A 113 8.57 5.93 -5.04
C SER A 113 7.98 4.65 -4.47
N LEU A 114 8.39 4.27 -3.25
CA LEU A 114 7.85 3.10 -2.56
C LEU A 114 6.75 3.54 -1.56
N PRO A 115 5.46 3.33 -1.88
CA PRO A 115 4.39 3.55 -0.92
C PRO A 115 4.42 2.47 0.17
N TYR A 116 3.78 2.77 1.30
CA TYR A 116 3.63 1.85 2.41
C TYR A 116 2.16 1.66 2.80
N ASP A 117 1.88 0.46 3.31
CA ASP A 117 0.59 0.07 3.88
C ASP A 117 0.83 -0.57 5.25
N TYR A 118 0.04 -0.21 6.25
CA TYR A 118 0.12 -0.88 7.55
C TYR A 118 -0.34 -2.32 7.47
N THR A 119 0.22 -3.17 8.33
CA THR A 119 -0.26 -4.54 8.45
C THR A 119 -1.59 -4.59 9.21
N GLN A 120 -2.39 -5.63 8.96
CA GLN A 120 -3.64 -5.83 9.68
C GLN A 120 -3.43 -5.96 11.20
N ALA A 121 -2.32 -6.57 11.62
CA ALA A 121 -1.96 -6.68 13.03
C ALA A 121 -1.72 -5.30 13.66
N TYR A 122 -1.01 -4.41 12.95
CA TYR A 122 -0.76 -3.06 13.43
C TYR A 122 -2.03 -2.19 13.43
N LEU A 123 -2.86 -2.28 12.38
CA LEU A 123 -4.15 -1.58 12.34
C LEU A 123 -5.08 -2.00 13.49
N LYS A 124 -5.08 -3.28 13.87
CA LYS A 124 -5.81 -3.76 15.05
C LYS A 124 -5.26 -3.17 16.36
N GLN A 125 -3.94 -3.10 16.52
CA GLN A 125 -3.33 -2.44 17.69
C GLN A 125 -3.71 -0.96 17.74
N LEU A 126 -3.67 -0.28 16.59
CA LEU A 126 -4.05 1.13 16.49
C LEU A 126 -5.54 1.34 16.81
N THR A 127 -6.40 0.42 16.36
CA THR A 127 -7.84 0.41 16.70
C THR A 127 -8.04 0.38 18.21
N ASN A 128 -7.38 -0.54 18.91
CA ASN A 128 -7.50 -0.64 20.37
C ASN A 128 -6.96 0.61 21.08
N LYS A 129 -5.85 1.16 20.59
CA LYS A 129 -5.23 2.37 21.16
C LYS A 129 -6.13 3.60 20.99
N GLU A 130 -6.76 3.75 19.83
CA GLU A 130 -7.52 4.94 19.44
C GLU A 130 -9.00 4.85 19.81
N GLN A 131 -9.47 3.68 20.28
CA GLN A 131 -10.88 3.42 20.57
C GLN A 131 -11.55 4.51 21.40
N SER A 132 -10.93 4.90 22.53
CA SER A 132 -11.51 5.94 23.41
C SER A 132 -11.64 7.30 22.71
N ALA A 133 -10.71 7.64 21.82
CA ALA A 133 -10.75 8.91 21.08
C ALA A 133 -11.81 8.87 19.97
N ILE A 134 -12.00 7.71 19.34
CA ILE A 134 -13.05 7.47 18.35
C ILE A 134 -14.43 7.54 19.02
N ASP A 135 -14.62 6.84 20.15
CA ASP A 135 -15.85 6.89 20.96
C ASP A 135 -16.18 8.34 21.36
N GLN A 136 -15.17 9.09 21.82
CA GLN A 136 -15.33 10.49 22.18
C GLN A 136 -15.78 11.35 20.98
N ALA A 137 -15.18 11.17 19.80
CA ALA A 137 -15.56 11.91 18.60
C ALA A 137 -17.02 11.64 18.19
N ILE A 138 -17.47 10.39 18.26
CA ILE A 138 -18.85 9.99 17.94
C ILE A 138 -19.83 10.64 18.92
N THR A 139 -19.55 10.56 20.22
CA THR A 139 -20.42 11.08 21.27
C THR A 139 -20.46 12.60 21.33
N GLN A 140 -19.35 13.28 20.99
CA GLN A 140 -19.32 14.75 20.89
C GLN A 140 -20.09 15.25 19.67
N SER A 141 -20.02 14.54 18.54
CA SER A 141 -20.76 14.93 17.34
C SER A 141 -22.27 14.74 17.47
N ASN A 142 -22.73 13.83 18.34
CA ASN A 142 -24.14 13.62 18.63
C ASN A 142 -24.30 13.20 20.10
N SER A 143 -24.58 14.16 20.98
CA SER A 143 -24.65 13.92 22.42
C SER A 143 -25.77 12.97 22.86
N THR A 144 -26.81 12.78 22.04
CA THR A 144 -27.90 11.86 22.36
C THR A 144 -27.66 10.45 21.84
N ILE A 145 -26.63 10.22 21.01
CA ILE A 145 -26.40 8.92 20.37
C ILE A 145 -26.24 7.78 21.37
N THR A 146 -25.62 8.05 22.52
CA THR A 146 -25.38 7.06 23.57
C THR A 146 -26.64 6.70 24.34
N SER A 147 -27.70 7.53 24.29
CA SER A 147 -28.98 7.18 24.92
C SER A 147 -29.70 6.08 24.14
N LEU A 148 -29.52 6.04 22.81
CA LEU A 148 -30.21 5.12 21.90
C LEU A 148 -29.34 3.98 21.40
N TYR A 149 -28.03 4.17 21.33
CA TYR A 149 -27.10 3.22 20.74
C TYR A 149 -25.89 2.93 21.64
N THR A 150 -25.33 1.73 21.46
CA THR A 150 -24.05 1.32 22.02
C THR A 150 -23.06 1.14 20.89
N ILE A 151 -21.88 1.74 21.00
CA ILE A 151 -20.80 1.51 20.05
C ILE A 151 -20.22 0.12 20.34
N LYS A 152 -20.28 -0.80 19.35
CA LYS A 152 -19.96 -2.22 19.53
C LYS A 152 -18.67 -2.65 18.85
N SER A 153 -18.37 -2.05 17.70
CA SER A 153 -17.23 -2.44 16.87
C SER A 153 -16.53 -1.21 16.31
N HIS A 154 -15.22 -1.33 16.16
CA HIS A 154 -14.33 -0.31 15.62
C HIS A 154 -13.32 -0.95 14.67
N ALA A 155 -12.90 -0.22 13.65
CA ALA A 155 -11.71 -0.54 12.90
C ALA A 155 -11.03 0.75 12.43
N VAL A 156 -9.74 0.87 12.68
CA VAL A 156 -8.86 1.86 12.06
C VAL A 156 -8.29 1.25 10.78
N LEU A 157 -8.28 2.03 9.70
CA LEU A 157 -8.01 1.58 8.34
C LEU A 157 -6.91 2.43 7.68
N GLU A 158 -6.54 2.04 6.47
CA GLU A 158 -5.59 2.79 5.61
C GLU A 158 -4.24 3.05 6.31
N LYS A 159 -3.83 4.31 6.41
CA LYS A 159 -2.59 4.74 7.06
C LYS A 159 -2.83 5.19 8.50
N GLY A 160 -3.89 4.68 9.13
CA GLY A 160 -4.28 5.04 10.48
C GLY A 160 -5.02 6.37 10.57
N ASP A 161 -5.48 6.88 9.44
CA ASP A 161 -6.12 8.17 9.24
C ASP A 161 -7.64 8.05 8.99
N TRP A 162 -8.15 6.84 8.80
CA TRP A 162 -9.56 6.54 8.68
C TRP A 162 -9.99 5.54 9.74
N ALA A 163 -11.23 5.69 10.22
CA ALA A 163 -11.84 4.72 11.10
C ALA A 163 -13.31 4.51 10.74
N VAL A 164 -13.81 3.34 11.09
CA VAL A 164 -15.22 2.98 10.97
C VAL A 164 -15.69 2.43 12.31
N ALA A 165 -16.95 2.71 12.65
CA ALA A 165 -17.56 2.14 13.84
C ALA A 165 -19.02 1.73 13.58
N ALA A 166 -19.48 0.76 14.38
CA ALA A 166 -20.81 0.20 14.31
C ALA A 166 -21.54 0.40 15.64
N LEU A 167 -22.74 0.93 15.56
CA LEU A 167 -23.57 1.32 16.67
C LEU A 167 -24.82 0.45 16.68
N ALA A 168 -24.96 -0.37 17.72
CA ALA A 168 -26.12 -1.24 17.94
C ALA A 168 -27.17 -0.53 18.80
N PHE A 169 -28.43 -0.59 18.37
CA PHE A 169 -29.55 -0.02 19.11
C PHE A 169 -29.70 -0.68 20.50
N LYS A 170 -30.03 0.13 21.52
CA LYS A 170 -30.16 -0.31 22.93
C LYS A 170 -31.54 -0.84 23.30
N GLY A 171 -32.54 -0.69 22.44
CA GLY A 171 -33.91 -1.10 22.74
C GLY A 171 -34.13 -2.61 22.74
N ASN A 172 -35.38 -2.99 22.95
CA ASN A 172 -35.78 -4.37 23.17
C ASN A 172 -35.86 -5.16 21.87
N GLY A 173 -35.80 -6.49 22.04
CA GLY A 173 -35.97 -7.48 20.98
C GLY A 173 -37.36 -7.49 20.29
N THR A 174 -38.22 -6.50 20.56
CA THR A 174 -39.53 -6.27 19.92
C THR A 174 -39.62 -4.93 19.18
N ASP A 175 -38.64 -4.04 19.32
CA ASP A 175 -38.70 -2.70 18.71
C ASP A 175 -38.53 -2.77 17.19
N LEU A 176 -39.21 -1.90 16.45
CA LEU A 176 -39.22 -1.94 14.97
C LEU A 176 -38.00 -1.22 14.34
N ASN A 177 -37.33 -0.32 15.07
CA ASN A 177 -36.20 0.48 14.56
C ASN A 177 -34.89 -0.01 15.17
N ARG A 178 -34.36 -1.13 14.68
CA ARG A 178 -33.16 -1.79 15.24
C ARG A 178 -31.90 -1.65 14.42
N ASP A 179 -31.95 -0.92 13.31
CA ASP A 179 -30.86 -0.96 12.35
C ASP A 179 -29.54 -0.53 12.99
N THR A 180 -28.48 -1.26 12.64
CA THR A 180 -27.13 -0.87 13.02
C THR A 180 -26.77 0.40 12.29
N LEU A 181 -26.42 1.44 13.04
CA LEU A 181 -25.84 2.63 12.45
C LEU A 181 -24.34 2.42 12.26
N LYS A 182 -23.84 2.83 11.11
CA LYS A 182 -22.43 2.86 10.75
C LYS A 182 -21.98 4.30 10.70
N VAL A 183 -20.72 4.50 11.05
CA VAL A 183 -20.08 5.81 11.00
C VAL A 183 -18.68 5.69 10.43
N VAL A 184 -18.31 6.66 9.60
CA VAL A 184 -16.95 6.83 9.08
C VAL A 184 -16.35 8.06 9.73
N LEU A 185 -15.11 7.94 10.17
CA LEU A 185 -14.34 9.01 10.76
C LEU A 185 -13.03 9.20 10.00
N GLN A 186 -12.55 10.44 9.99
CA GLN A 186 -11.24 10.80 9.48
C GLN A 186 -10.44 11.50 10.58
N LYS A 187 -9.15 11.19 10.65
CA LYS A 187 -8.22 11.85 11.55
C LYS A 187 -7.71 13.13 10.89
N GLN A 188 -8.00 14.28 11.50
CA GLN A 188 -7.55 15.61 11.07
C GLN A 188 -6.83 16.27 12.25
N ASP A 189 -5.63 16.80 12.04
CA ASP A 189 -4.82 17.44 13.09
C ASP A 189 -4.75 16.63 14.39
N THR A 190 -4.52 15.32 14.25
CA THR A 190 -4.45 14.32 15.32
C THR A 190 -5.76 13.98 16.05
N LYS A 191 -6.89 14.59 15.68
CA LYS A 191 -8.22 14.33 16.27
C LYS A 191 -9.13 13.61 15.29
N TRP A 192 -10.03 12.79 15.81
CA TRP A 192 -11.04 12.10 15.01
C TRP A 192 -12.24 13.01 14.78
N HIS A 193 -12.70 13.07 13.55
CA HIS A 193 -13.89 13.81 13.15
C HIS A 193 -14.82 12.91 12.35
N ILE A 194 -16.12 13.08 12.53
CA ILE A 194 -17.12 12.39 11.72
C ILE A 194 -17.01 12.87 10.28
N ALA A 195 -16.70 11.95 9.37
CA ALA A 195 -16.51 12.29 7.95
C ALA A 195 -17.85 12.43 7.22
N CYS A 196 -18.88 11.71 7.67
CA CYS A 196 -20.23 11.76 7.13
C CYS A 196 -21.27 11.39 8.18
N SER A 197 -22.53 11.78 7.96
CA SER A 197 -23.64 11.43 8.84
C SER A 197 -23.77 9.91 9.05
N LEU A 198 -24.22 9.52 10.24
CA LEU A 198 -24.45 8.11 10.58
C LEU A 198 -25.58 7.53 9.72
N LYS A 199 -25.37 6.31 9.19
CA LYS A 199 -26.32 5.64 8.27
C LYS A 199 -26.29 4.13 8.44
N ILE A 200 -27.34 3.45 8.01
CA ILE A 200 -27.44 1.97 8.04
C ILE A 200 -26.53 1.32 6.97
N SER A 201 -26.34 2.03 5.87
CA SER A 201 -25.41 1.71 4.79
C SER A 201 -24.81 3.03 4.31
N ILE A 202 -23.49 3.06 4.12
CA ILE A 202 -22.77 4.28 3.75
C ILE A 202 -22.42 4.19 2.27
N SER A 203 -22.86 5.19 1.51
CA SER A 203 -22.59 5.29 0.08
C SER A 203 -21.51 6.33 -0.23
N LYS A 204 -20.87 6.20 -1.40
CA LYS A 204 -19.91 7.18 -1.92
C LYS A 204 -20.52 8.57 -2.13
N TYR A 205 -21.82 8.65 -2.38
CA TYR A 205 -22.52 9.93 -2.54
C TYR A 205 -22.63 10.71 -1.22
N GLU A 206 -22.83 10.00 -0.11
CA GLU A 206 -22.97 10.60 1.22
C GLU A 206 -21.62 10.83 1.90
N CYS A 207 -20.59 10.06 1.52
CA CYS A 207 -19.24 10.15 2.05
C CYS A 207 -18.21 10.22 0.90
N ASN A 208 -18.27 11.31 0.13
CA ASN A 208 -17.51 11.49 -1.11
C ASN A 208 -15.98 11.48 -0.91
N ASN A 209 -15.49 11.93 0.24
CA ASN A 209 -14.06 12.03 0.52
C ASN A 209 -13.44 10.74 1.06
N ALA A 210 -14.24 9.77 1.51
CA ALA A 210 -13.72 8.50 2.01
C ALA A 210 -13.24 7.59 0.86
N PRO A 211 -12.09 6.91 1.02
CA PRO A 211 -11.66 5.85 0.10
C PRO A 211 -12.71 4.74 -0.02
N GLN A 212 -12.80 4.10 -1.19
CA GLN A 212 -13.77 3.03 -1.41
C GLN A 212 -13.59 1.86 -0.43
N SER A 213 -12.34 1.50 -0.14
CA SER A 213 -11.97 0.49 0.87
C SER A 213 -12.55 0.79 2.25
N VAL A 214 -12.58 2.07 2.66
CA VAL A 214 -13.17 2.50 3.94
C VAL A 214 -14.69 2.35 3.92
N LEU A 215 -15.35 2.67 2.80
CA LEU A 215 -16.79 2.49 2.64
C LEU A 215 -17.19 1.02 2.65
N ASP A 216 -16.43 0.16 1.97
CA ASP A 216 -16.66 -1.28 1.95
C ASP A 216 -16.48 -1.86 3.37
N ALA A 217 -15.42 -1.48 4.07
CA ALA A 217 -15.19 -1.87 5.46
C ALA A 217 -16.30 -1.38 6.39
N ALA A 218 -16.77 -0.13 6.24
CA ALA A 218 -17.90 0.37 7.00
C ALA A 218 -19.17 -0.45 6.73
N ASN A 219 -19.40 -0.88 5.50
CA ASN A 219 -20.59 -1.65 5.16
C ASN A 219 -20.50 -3.12 5.59
N MET A 220 -19.30 -3.66 5.72
CA MET A 220 -19.02 -5.03 6.16
C MET A 220 -18.72 -5.15 7.66
N ILE A 221 -18.57 -4.05 8.40
CA ILE A 221 -18.25 -4.10 9.83
C ILE A 221 -19.34 -4.87 10.57
N ASP A 222 -18.93 -5.97 11.18
CA ASP A 222 -19.84 -6.85 11.89
C ASP A 222 -20.10 -6.31 13.30
N ILE A 223 -21.34 -6.47 13.72
CA ILE A 223 -21.76 -6.41 15.10
C ILE A 223 -22.30 -7.80 15.43
N THR A 224 -21.44 -8.64 16.01
CA THR A 224 -21.74 -10.02 16.43
C THR A 224 -22.89 -10.15 17.46
N THR A 225 -23.67 -9.09 17.68
CA THR A 225 -24.71 -8.97 18.71
C THR A 225 -26.11 -8.70 18.16
N GLN A 226 -26.32 -8.57 16.84
CA GLN A 226 -27.68 -8.57 16.32
C GLN A 226 -28.15 -10.01 16.07
N GLN A 227 -29.08 -10.48 16.91
CA GLN A 227 -29.92 -11.62 16.54
C GLN A 227 -30.58 -11.28 15.19
N PRO A 228 -30.54 -12.20 14.21
CA PRO A 228 -31.12 -11.97 12.90
C PRO A 228 -32.58 -11.55 13.03
N LEU A 229 -33.02 -10.64 12.15
CA LEU A 229 -34.39 -10.09 12.10
C LEU A 229 -35.48 -11.17 12.08
N MET A 230 -35.11 -12.40 11.71
CA MET A 230 -35.92 -13.59 11.83
C MET A 230 -35.06 -14.78 12.27
N PRO A 231 -35.03 -15.14 13.57
CA PRO A 231 -34.23 -16.26 14.06
C PRO A 231 -34.63 -17.63 13.46
N ASN A 232 -35.78 -17.71 12.79
CA ASN A 232 -36.33 -18.92 12.15
C ASN A 232 -36.47 -18.82 10.63
N TYR A 233 -35.89 -17.81 9.96
CA TYR A 233 -35.96 -17.71 8.50
C TYR A 233 -34.79 -18.46 7.87
N THR A 234 -35.04 -19.69 7.47
CA THR A 234 -34.14 -20.46 6.60
C THR A 234 -34.23 -19.87 5.20
N LEU A 235 -33.11 -19.38 4.65
CA LEU A 235 -33.03 -19.14 3.21
C LEU A 235 -33.18 -20.52 2.54
N ASP A 236 -34.29 -20.74 1.86
CA ASP A 236 -34.46 -21.91 0.99
C ASP A 236 -33.23 -21.99 0.08
N GLN A 237 -32.53 -23.13 0.15
CA GLN A 237 -31.38 -23.40 -0.70
C GLN A 237 -31.75 -23.11 -2.16
N PRO A 238 -30.81 -22.58 -2.97
CA PRO A 238 -31.08 -22.38 -4.38
C PRO A 238 -31.50 -23.73 -4.98
N ARG A 239 -32.74 -23.80 -5.49
CA ARG A 239 -33.24 -24.96 -6.25
C ARG A 239 -32.14 -25.31 -7.25
N GLN A 240 -31.53 -26.47 -7.08
CA GLN A 240 -30.75 -27.09 -8.15
C GLN A 240 -31.70 -27.17 -9.34
N ARG A 241 -31.45 -26.35 -10.37
CA ARG A 241 -32.08 -26.54 -11.66
C ARG A 241 -31.61 -27.89 -12.15
N GLY A 242 -32.49 -28.87 -12.06
CA GLY A 242 -32.35 -30.16 -12.70
C GLY A 242 -32.04 -29.94 -14.17
N GLY A 243 -30.98 -30.62 -14.61
CA GLY A 243 -30.62 -30.78 -16.01
C GLY A 243 -30.05 -32.18 -16.16
N SER A 244 -30.90 -33.19 -15.99
CA SER A 244 -30.68 -34.49 -16.61
C SER A 244 -31.35 -34.44 -17.98
N ALA A 245 -30.56 -34.60 -19.02
CA ALA A 245 -31.01 -35.09 -20.31
C ALA A 245 -29.80 -35.73 -20.99
N ASP A 246 -29.71 -37.06 -20.85
CA ASP A 246 -29.13 -37.92 -21.86
C ASP A 246 -29.89 -37.68 -23.18
N VAL A 247 -29.18 -37.24 -24.23
CA VAL A 247 -29.09 -37.81 -25.61
C VAL A 247 -27.79 -37.29 -26.23
#